data_AF-A0A352ST15-F1
#
_entry.id   AF-A0A352ST15-F1
#
_cell.length_a   1.000
_cell.length_b   1.000
_cell.length_c   1.000
_cell.angle_alpha   90.00
_cell.angle_beta   90.00
_cell.angle_gamma   90.00
#
_symmetry.space_group_name_H-M   'P 1'
#
loop_
_entity.id
_entity.type
_entity.pdbx_description
1 polymer ?
#
loop_
_entity_poly.entity_id
_entity_poly.type
_entity_poly.pdbx_seq_one_letter_code
_entity_poly.pdbx_strand_id
1 'polypeptide(L)'
;MNRDEQLAHLRLIRTPNIGPMTFSLLIQRYGNAVEALRAVPDLARRGGRDLKPASKSAVEKELAAVEAAGATLLFKGGDGYPDR
;
A
#
# COMPACT_ATOMS: atom_id res chain seq x y z
N MET A 1 6.71 11.47 4.38
CA MET A 1 5.88 10.71 3.41
C MET A 1 4.62 11.51 3.11
N ASN A 2 4.21 11.66 1.84
CA ASN A 2 3.04 12.50 1.47
C ASN A 2 1.71 11.71 1.49
N ARG A 3 0.55 12.39 1.46
CA ARG A 3 -0.78 11.77 1.58
C ARG A 3 -1.08 10.73 0.48
N ASP A 4 -0.71 11.02 -0.76
CA ASP A 4 -0.90 10.09 -1.88
C ASP A 4 -0.08 8.80 -1.71
N GLU A 5 1.09 8.91 -1.11
CA GLU A 5 1.98 7.78 -0.84
C GLU A 5 1.47 6.93 0.33
N GLN A 6 0.91 7.56 1.37
CA GLN A 6 0.20 6.87 2.46
C GLN A 6 -1.01 6.09 1.93
N LEU A 7 -1.84 6.72 1.11
CA LEU A 7 -2.98 6.08 0.48
C LEU A 7 -2.53 4.92 -0.41
N ALA A 8 -1.48 5.11 -1.22
CA ALA A 8 -0.97 4.07 -2.09
C ALA A 8 -0.39 2.88 -1.29
N HIS A 9 0.35 3.13 -0.20
CA HIS A 9 0.83 2.07 0.69
C HIS A 9 -0.34 1.27 1.28
N LEU A 10 -1.34 1.96 1.81
CA LEU A 10 -2.48 1.32 2.43
C LEU A 10 -3.31 0.54 1.39
N ARG A 11 -3.49 1.07 0.17
CA ARG A 11 -4.12 0.33 -0.94
C ARG A 11 -3.33 -0.90 -1.35
N LEU A 12 -2.00 -0.81 -1.39
CA LEU A 12 -1.15 -1.91 -1.81
C LEU A 12 -1.20 -3.07 -0.80
N ILE A 13 -1.10 -2.79 0.51
CA ILE A 13 -1.17 -3.83 1.54
C ILE A 13 -2.59 -4.40 1.75
N ARG A 14 -3.63 -3.61 1.46
CA ARG A 14 -5.03 -4.05 1.50
C ARG A 14 -5.45 -4.80 0.22
N THR A 15 -4.59 -4.87 -0.78
CA THR A 15 -4.88 -5.61 -2.02
C THR A 15 -4.79 -7.11 -1.77
N PRO A 16 -5.81 -7.90 -2.13
CA PRO A 16 -5.76 -9.35 -2.00
C PRO A 16 -4.53 -9.94 -2.69
N ASN A 17 -3.96 -11.00 -2.13
CA ASN A 17 -2.75 -11.67 -2.61
C ASN A 17 -1.45 -10.84 -2.49
N ILE A 18 -1.48 -9.64 -1.91
CA ILE A 18 -0.28 -8.88 -1.53
C ILE A 18 -0.06 -9.04 -0.02
N GLY A 19 0.89 -9.91 0.34
CA GLY A 19 1.41 -10.04 1.69
C GLY A 19 2.59 -9.10 1.97
N PRO A 20 3.14 -9.11 3.20
CA PRO A 20 4.25 -8.24 3.60
C PRO A 20 5.53 -8.43 2.78
N MET A 21 5.81 -9.66 2.34
CA MET A 21 6.94 -9.97 1.46
C MET A 21 6.75 -9.37 0.06
N THR A 22 5.59 -9.63 -0.57
CA THR A 22 5.26 -9.07 -1.89
C THR A 22 5.25 -7.55 -1.86
N PHE A 23 4.66 -6.95 -0.82
CA PHE A 23 4.70 -5.51 -0.61
C PHE A 23 6.13 -4.97 -0.61
N SER A 24 7.00 -5.55 0.22
CA SER A 24 8.40 -5.10 0.33
C SER A 24 9.15 -5.21 -1.01
N LEU A 25 8.93 -6.30 -1.76
CA LEU A 25 9.51 -6.49 -3.09
C LEU A 25 9.02 -5.47 -4.11
N LEU A 26 7.72 -5.13 -4.08
CA LEU A 26 7.15 -4.13 -4.97
C LEU A 26 7.70 -2.73 -4.68
N ILE A 27 7.80 -2.35 -3.41
CA ILE A 27 8.40 -1.08 -3.02
C ILE A 27 9.88 -1.03 -3.45
N GLN A 28 10.65 -2.09 -3.23
CA GLN A 28 12.04 -2.16 -3.67
C GLN A 28 12.18 -2.06 -5.20
N ARG A 29 11.26 -2.68 -5.96
CA ARG A 29 11.31 -2.74 -7.42
C ARG A 29 10.89 -1.42 -8.09
N TYR A 30 9.84 -0.78 -7.58
CA TYR A 30 9.24 0.42 -8.19
C TYR A 30 9.60 1.72 -7.46
N GLY A 31 10.35 1.63 -6.35
CA GLY A 31 10.84 2.75 -5.57
C GLY A 31 9.80 3.33 -4.61
N ASN A 32 8.53 3.42 -5.00
CA ASN A 32 7.46 3.93 -4.15
C ASN A 32 6.13 3.18 -4.33
N ALA A 33 5.21 3.46 -3.42
CA ALA A 33 3.89 2.85 -3.36
C ALA A 33 2.99 3.17 -4.56
N VAL A 34 3.08 4.39 -5.06
CA VAL A 34 2.21 4.90 -6.13
C VAL A 34 2.53 4.18 -7.44
N GLU A 35 3.81 4.07 -7.78
CA GLU A 35 4.30 3.35 -8.96
C GLU A 35 4.07 1.84 -8.81
N ALA A 36 4.30 1.29 -7.63
CA ALA A 36 3.98 -0.11 -7.34
C ALA A 36 2.49 -0.41 -7.58
N LEU A 37 1.59 0.44 -7.09
CA LEU A 37 0.14 0.28 -7.25
C LEU A 37 -0.29 0.37 -8.72
N ARG A 38 0.31 1.28 -9.50
CA ARG A 38 0.07 1.40 -10.94
C ARG A 38 0.49 0.14 -11.70
N ALA A 39 1.54 -0.53 -11.27
CA ALA A 39 2.04 -1.76 -11.90
C ALA A 39 1.25 -3.03 -11.52
N VAL A 40 0.40 -3.00 -10.48
CA VAL A 40 -0.35 -4.18 -10.01
C VAL A 40 -1.18 -4.87 -11.12
N PRO A 41 -1.97 -4.17 -11.95
CA PRO A 41 -2.77 -4.81 -13.00
C PRO A 41 -1.93 -5.50 -14.08
N ASP A 42 -0.76 -4.94 -14.40
CA ASP A 42 0.14 -5.54 -15.38
C ASP A 42 0.85 -6.78 -14.80
N LEU A 43 1.20 -6.75 -13.51
CA LEU A 43 1.72 -7.91 -12.79
C LEU A 43 0.69 -9.04 -12.71
N ALA A 44 -0.57 -8.71 -12.47
CA ALA A 44 -1.69 -9.65 -12.47
C ALA A 44 -1.77 -10.40 -13.82
N ARG A 45 -1.74 -9.62 -14.91
CA ARG A 45 -1.79 -10.14 -16.29
C ARG A 45 -0.62 -11.03 -16.64
N ARG A 46 0.61 -10.63 -16.30
CA ARG A 46 1.83 -11.42 -16.59
C ARG A 46 1.96 -12.68 -15.75
N GLY A 47 1.49 -12.64 -14.50
CA GLY A 47 1.58 -13.75 -13.56
C GLY A 47 0.42 -14.75 -13.62
N GLY A 48 -0.58 -14.51 -14.48
CA GLY A 48 -1.79 -15.34 -14.54
C GLY A 48 -2.62 -15.33 -13.24
N ARG A 49 -2.53 -14.25 -12.45
CA ARG A 49 -3.21 -14.11 -11.15
C ARG A 49 -4.25 -12.99 -11.22
N ASP A 50 -5.41 -13.17 -10.58
CA ASP A 50 -6.36 -12.07 -10.40
C ASP A 50 -5.90 -11.18 -9.23
N LEU A 51 -5.13 -10.14 -9.55
CA LEU A 51 -4.71 -9.10 -8.62
C LEU A 51 -5.45 -7.81 -8.94
N LYS A 52 -6.41 -7.45 -8.08
CA LYS A 52 -7.19 -6.23 -8.20
C LYS A 52 -6.82 -5.27 -7.07
N PRO A 53 -6.29 -4.07 -7.39
CA PRO A 53 -5.99 -3.06 -6.38
C PRO A 53 -7.18 -2.78 -5.47
N ALA A 54 -6.94 -2.62 -4.17
CA ALA A 54 -7.97 -2.20 -3.24
C ALA A 54 -8.64 -0.89 -3.68
N SER A 55 -9.95 -0.78 -3.43
CA SER A 55 -10.74 0.42 -3.75
C SER A 55 -10.18 1.64 -3.03
N LYS A 56 -10.02 2.75 -3.76
CA LYS A 56 -9.56 4.03 -3.19
C LYS A 56 -10.50 4.50 -2.09
N SER A 57 -11.82 4.43 -2.31
CA SER A 57 -12.82 4.88 -1.34
C SER A 57 -12.80 4.07 -0.03
N ALA A 58 -12.56 2.76 -0.11
CA ALA A 58 -12.46 1.93 1.09
C ALA A 58 -11.26 2.34 1.95
N VAL A 59 -10.12 2.60 1.30
CA VAL A 59 -8.90 3.01 1.99
C VAL A 59 -8.97 4.42 2.53
N GLU A 60 -9.62 5.35 1.83
CA GLU A 60 -9.88 6.69 2.36
C GLU A 60 -10.76 6.68 3.60
N LYS A 61 -11.79 5.82 3.63
CA LYS A 61 -12.62 5.63 4.84
C LYS A 61 -11.82 5.05 5.99
N GLU A 62 -10.94 4.10 5.72
CA GLU A 62 -10.05 3.53 6.73
C GLU A 62 -9.09 4.59 7.29
N LEU A 63 -8.47 5.39 6.43
CA LEU A 63 -7.60 6.49 6.86
C LEU A 63 -8.36 7.51 7.72
N ALA A 64 -9.56 7.92 7.29
CA ALA A 64 -10.40 8.84 8.05
C ALA A 64 -10.83 8.25 9.40
N ALA A 65 -11.09 6.95 9.48
CA ALA A 65 -11.42 6.27 10.74
C ALA A 65 -10.23 6.23 11.71
N VAL A 66 -9.02 6.02 11.18
CA VAL A 66 -7.78 6.05 11.98
C VAL A 66 -7.50 7.47 12.49
N GLU A 67 -7.64 8.48 11.63
CA GLU A 67 -7.53 9.90 12.00
C GLU A 67 -8.57 10.27 13.08
N ALA A 68 -9.82 9.85 12.91
CA ALA A 68 -10.90 10.10 13.88
C ALA A 68 -10.66 9.41 15.23
N ALA A 69 -9.96 8.27 15.24
CA ALA A 69 -9.56 7.57 16.46
C ALA A 69 -8.32 8.20 17.13
N GLY A 70 -7.74 9.26 16.56
CA GLY A 70 -6.51 9.89 17.04
C GLY A 70 -5.27 9.01 16.87
N ALA A 71 -5.36 7.97 16.02
CA ALA A 71 -4.25 7.08 15.73
C ALA A 71 -3.48 7.54 14.49
N THR A 72 -2.20 7.20 14.42
CA THR A 72 -1.33 7.54 13.29
C THR A 72 -0.84 6.28 12.61
N LEU A 73 -0.99 6.22 11.28
CA LEU A 73 -0.45 5.11 10.48
C LEU A 73 1.07 5.27 10.33
N LEU A 74 1.79 4.27 10.82
CA LEU A 74 3.23 4.16 10.63
C LEU A 74 3.51 3.18 9.49
N PHE A 75 4.36 3.60 8.57
CA PHE A 75 4.78 2.79 7.44
C PHE A 75 6.25 2.46 7.56
N LYS A 76 6.64 1.26 7.13
CA LYS A 76 8.02 0.80 7.20
C LYS A 76 8.94 1.75 6.43
N GLY A 77 9.99 2.25 7.08
CA GLY A 77 10.92 3.25 6.55
C GLY A 77 10.41 4.70 6.63
N GLY A 78 9.24 4.95 7.24
CA GLY A 78 8.76 6.26 7.60
C GLY A 78 9.06 6.60 9.06
N ASP A 79 8.94 7.89 9.40
CA ASP A 79 9.16 8.38 10.76
C ASP A 79 8.26 7.67 11.78
N GLY A 80 8.87 7.20 12.87
CA GLY A 80 8.18 6.52 13.97
C GLY A 80 8.03 5.01 13.81
N TYR A 81 8.37 4.42 12.65
CA TYR A 81 8.46 2.97 12.52
C TYR A 81 9.81 2.47 13.08
N PRO A 82 9.83 1.51 14.03
CA PRO A 82 11.07 1.07 14.66
C PRO A 82 12.01 0.35 13.68
N ASP A 83 13.31 0.59 13.83
CA ASP A 83 14.36 0.03 12.95
C ASP A 83 14.63 -1.46 13.20
N ARG A 84 14.20 -2.01 14.34
CA ARG A 84 14.21 -3.44 14.66
C ARG A 84 13.47 -3.75 15.96
#